data_AF-A0AAU7XGR6-F1
#
_entry.id   AF-A0AAU7XGR6-F1
#
_cell.length_a   1.000
_cell.length_b   1.000
_cell.length_c   1.000
_cell.angle_alpha   90.00
_cell.angle_beta   90.00
_cell.angle_gamma   90.00
#
_symmetry.space_group_name_H-M   'P 1'
#
loop_
_entity.id
_entity.type
_entity.pdbx_description
1 polymer ?
#
loop_
_entity_poly.entity_id
_entity_poly.type
_entity_poly.pdbx_seq_one_letter_code
_entity_poly.pdbx_strand_id
1 'polypeptide(L)'
;MSLKSSPDRYGIVAVTVHWLAAGLIVALLFSGFRAAGLHDAAAKAMVLRIHFMAAVLVLSLTAFRIGWWLLWDDKPSPPPGSTRLQAFLAAAVHGLLYVVVLGMIASGVGMVGVSGAIAILTTDVTVLPDFWRYPPRIPHGLGASLMLGLLGLHVAAALYHHFVRRDGALGRMWLSR
;
A
#
# COMPACT_ATOMS: atom_id res chain seq x y z
N MET A 1 3.25 -12.24 -21.46
CA MET A 1 1.89 -12.08 -20.90
C MET A 1 1.20 -10.95 -21.65
N SER A 2 -0.14 -10.96 -21.73
CA SER A 2 -0.90 -9.80 -22.24
C SER A 2 -0.65 -8.57 -21.37
N LEU A 3 -0.69 -7.36 -21.97
CA LEU A 3 -0.69 -6.10 -21.23
C LEU A 3 -1.92 -5.97 -20.33
N LYS A 4 -3.09 -6.28 -20.88
CA LYS A 4 -4.39 -6.28 -20.19
C LYS A 4 -4.70 -7.62 -19.56
N SER A 5 -5.55 -7.58 -18.55
CA SER A 5 -6.18 -8.75 -17.95
C SER A 5 -7.11 -9.46 -18.93
N SER A 6 -7.34 -10.74 -18.70
CA SER A 6 -8.37 -11.56 -19.33
C SER A 6 -9.31 -12.11 -18.23
N PRO A 7 -10.43 -12.77 -18.58
CA PRO A 7 -11.39 -13.25 -17.58
C PRO A 7 -10.77 -14.15 -16.51
N ASP A 8 -9.71 -14.87 -16.87
CA ASP A 8 -9.04 -15.89 -16.07
C ASP A 8 -7.69 -15.46 -15.49
N ARG A 9 -7.07 -14.35 -15.91
CA ARG A 9 -5.73 -13.94 -15.41
C ARG A 9 -5.47 -12.44 -15.50
N TYR A 10 -4.65 -11.90 -14.60
CA TYR A 10 -4.24 -10.50 -14.67
C TYR A 10 -3.21 -10.26 -15.80
N GLY A 11 -3.28 -9.06 -16.37
CA GLY A 11 -2.29 -8.55 -17.33
C GLY A 11 -0.98 -8.19 -16.64
N ILE A 12 0.12 -8.16 -17.39
CA ILE A 12 1.46 -7.86 -16.83
C ILE A 12 1.52 -6.47 -16.19
N VAL A 13 0.76 -5.49 -16.71
CA VAL A 13 0.70 -4.15 -16.13
C VAL A 13 0.11 -4.21 -14.71
N ALA A 14 -1.02 -4.89 -14.55
CA ALA A 14 -1.67 -5.02 -13.25
C ALA A 14 -0.80 -5.82 -12.25
N VAL A 15 -0.19 -6.91 -12.69
CA VAL A 15 0.70 -7.75 -11.86
C VAL A 15 1.92 -6.96 -11.39
N THR A 16 2.64 -6.30 -12.30
CA THR A 16 3.85 -5.54 -11.96
C THR A 16 3.54 -4.41 -11.00
N VAL A 17 2.50 -3.62 -11.27
CA VAL A 17 2.09 -2.51 -10.38
C VAL A 17 1.67 -3.04 -9.01
N HIS A 18 0.96 -4.17 -8.95
CA HIS A 18 0.57 -4.79 -7.69
C HIS A 18 1.78 -5.18 -6.84
N TRP A 19 2.74 -5.93 -7.40
CA TRP A 19 3.89 -6.40 -6.63
C TRP A 19 4.87 -5.29 -6.27
N LEU A 20 5.09 -4.31 -7.15
CA LEU A 20 5.88 -3.13 -6.82
C LEU A 20 5.25 -2.36 -5.65
N ALA A 21 3.94 -2.10 -5.72
CA ALA A 21 3.22 -1.43 -4.64
C ALA A 21 3.25 -2.25 -3.34
N ALA A 22 3.05 -3.58 -3.41
CA ALA A 22 3.10 -4.45 -2.24
C ALA A 22 4.46 -4.40 -1.54
N GLY A 23 5.57 -4.52 -2.29
CA GLY A 23 6.92 -4.41 -1.74
C GLY A 23 7.18 -3.04 -1.10
N LEU A 24 6.77 -1.95 -1.76
CA LEU A 24 6.92 -0.60 -1.22
C LEU A 24 6.06 -0.37 0.03
N ILE A 25 4.84 -0.89 0.08
CA ILE A 25 3.97 -0.79 1.27
C ILE A 25 4.61 -1.51 2.47
N VAL A 26 5.21 -2.68 2.26
CA VAL A 26 5.95 -3.39 3.33
C VAL A 26 7.15 -2.55 3.78
N ALA A 27 7.91 -1.96 2.85
CA ALA A 27 9.02 -1.08 3.17
C ALA A 27 8.56 0.19 3.92
N LEU A 28 7.39 0.74 3.58
CA LEU A 28 6.78 1.89 4.26
C LEU A 28 6.37 1.55 5.69
N LEU A 29 5.74 0.40 5.91
CA LEU A 29 5.40 -0.07 7.26
C LEU A 29 6.67 -0.21 8.10
N PHE A 30 7.69 -0.89 7.58
CA PHE A 30 8.96 -1.06 8.29
C PHE A 30 9.64 0.28 8.61
N SER A 31 9.80 1.15 7.60
CA SER A 31 10.44 2.47 7.79
C SER A 31 9.64 3.38 8.72
N GLY A 32 8.31 3.34 8.68
CA GLY A 32 7.44 4.11 9.57
C GLY A 32 7.60 3.70 11.03
N PHE A 33 7.54 2.39 11.33
CA PHE A 33 7.79 1.88 12.69
C PHE A 33 9.22 2.13 13.14
N ARG A 34 10.21 1.96 12.25
CA ARG A 34 11.61 2.26 12.52
C ARG A 34 11.81 3.74 12.89
N ALA A 35 11.21 4.66 12.14
CA ALA A 35 11.26 6.08 12.44
C ALA A 35 10.59 6.41 13.77
N ALA A 36 9.46 5.78 14.10
CA ALA A 36 8.77 6.00 15.39
C ALA A 36 9.67 5.68 16.61
N GLY A 37 10.52 4.65 16.51
CA GLY A 37 11.45 4.24 17.56
C GLY A 37 12.83 4.93 17.56
N LEU A 38 13.09 5.86 16.63
CA LEU A 38 14.37 6.58 16.58
C LEU A 38 14.36 7.81 17.49
N HIS A 39 15.38 7.95 18.33
CA HIS A 39 15.62 9.16 19.13
C HIS A 39 16.63 10.11 18.48
N ASP A 40 17.62 9.57 17.76
CA ASP A 40 18.58 10.37 17.00
C ASP A 40 17.89 11.09 15.82
N ALA A 41 18.03 12.41 15.77
CA ALA A 41 17.32 13.26 14.82
C ALA A 41 17.82 13.05 13.39
N ALA A 42 19.14 12.94 13.18
CA ALA A 42 19.73 12.77 11.86
C ALA A 42 19.34 11.42 11.23
N ALA A 43 19.44 10.33 11.99
CA ALA A 43 19.02 9.00 11.56
C ALA A 43 17.50 8.97 11.30
N LYS A 44 16.69 9.58 12.17
CA LYS A 44 15.23 9.68 11.96
C LYS A 44 14.90 10.44 10.69
N ALA A 45 15.57 11.57 10.44
CA ALA A 45 15.36 12.36 9.23
C ALA A 45 15.71 11.57 7.96
N MET A 46 16.82 10.82 7.96
CA MET A 46 17.19 9.99 6.82
C MET A 46 16.14 8.91 6.53
N VAL A 47 15.65 8.22 7.56
CA VAL A 47 14.57 7.22 7.39
C VAL A 47 13.28 7.88 6.90
N LEU A 48 12.90 9.04 7.45
CA LEU A 48 11.70 9.77 7.03
C LEU A 48 11.81 10.30 5.60
N ARG A 49 13.00 10.69 5.14
CA ARG A 49 13.26 11.09 3.75
C ARG A 49 12.97 9.93 2.79
N ILE A 50 13.52 8.75 3.06
CA ILE A 50 13.28 7.53 2.27
C ILE A 50 11.80 7.14 2.34
N HIS A 51 11.21 7.16 3.53
CA HIS A 51 9.80 6.84 3.74
C HIS A 51 8.88 7.73 2.91
N PHE A 52 9.12 9.05 2.93
CA PHE A 52 8.32 9.99 2.14
C PHE A 52 8.44 9.73 0.64
N MET A 53 9.66 9.51 0.13
CA MET A 53 9.87 9.22 -1.31
C MET A 53 9.19 7.92 -1.73
N ALA A 54 9.27 6.87 -0.91
CA ALA A 54 8.55 5.62 -1.15
C ALA A 54 7.03 5.81 -1.13
N ALA A 55 6.51 6.68 -0.25
CA ALA A 55 5.09 6.98 -0.16
C ALA A 55 4.58 7.72 -1.41
N VAL A 56 5.37 8.65 -1.95
CA VAL A 56 5.07 9.31 -3.24
C VAL A 56 5.02 8.28 -4.37
N LEU A 57 5.97 7.35 -4.42
CA LEU A 57 5.95 6.29 -5.43
C LEU A 57 4.71 5.38 -5.30
N VAL A 58 4.34 5.00 -4.07
CA VAL A 58 3.09 4.24 -3.82
C VAL A 58 1.85 5.04 -4.23
N LEU A 59 1.82 6.36 -4.01
CA LEU A 59 0.73 7.21 -4.49
C LEU A 59 0.63 7.15 -6.02
N SER A 60 1.75 7.34 -6.72
CA SER A 60 1.81 7.31 -8.18
C SER A 60 1.37 5.95 -8.73
N LEU A 61 1.87 4.85 -8.15
CA LEU A 61 1.46 3.50 -8.53
C LEU A 61 -0.01 3.23 -8.24
N THR A 62 -0.55 3.74 -7.12
CA THR A 62 -1.96 3.59 -6.76
C THR A 62 -2.87 4.36 -7.72
N ALA A 63 -2.52 5.61 -8.03
CA ALA A 63 -3.24 6.43 -9.00
C ALA A 63 -3.18 5.82 -10.39
N PHE A 64 -2.00 5.37 -10.83
CA PHE A 64 -1.83 4.67 -12.09
C PHE A 64 -2.66 3.39 -12.12
N ARG A 65 -2.66 2.58 -11.04
CA ARG A 65 -3.45 1.35 -10.96
C ARG A 65 -4.94 1.61 -11.12
N ILE A 66 -5.45 2.63 -10.43
CA ILE A 66 -6.86 3.01 -10.50
C ILE A 66 -7.19 3.49 -11.92
N GLY A 67 -6.38 4.38 -12.50
CA GLY A 67 -6.58 4.84 -13.88
C GLY A 67 -6.50 3.72 -14.90
N TRP A 68 -5.51 2.82 -14.78
CA TRP A 68 -5.36 1.63 -15.61
C TRP A 68 -6.62 0.77 -15.59
N TRP A 69 -7.11 0.49 -14.38
CA TRP A 69 -8.30 -0.31 -14.20
C TRP A 69 -9.57 0.35 -14.77
N LEU A 70 -9.76 1.65 -14.54
CA LEU A 70 -10.99 2.35 -14.95
C LEU A 70 -11.06 2.60 -16.46
N LEU A 71 -9.91 2.76 -17.12
CA LEU A 71 -9.85 3.25 -18.50
C LEU A 71 -9.42 2.19 -19.52
N TRP A 72 -8.67 1.16 -19.11
CA TRP A 72 -8.04 0.24 -20.06
C TRP A 72 -8.13 -1.25 -19.72
N ASP A 73 -8.25 -1.65 -18.46
CA ASP A 73 -8.16 -3.07 -18.06
C ASP A 73 -9.52 -3.77 -17.90
N ASP A 74 -9.61 -5.01 -18.38
CA ASP A 74 -10.88 -5.76 -18.37
C ASP A 74 -11.21 -6.46 -17.03
N LYS A 75 -10.31 -6.36 -16.03
CA LYS A 75 -10.33 -6.99 -14.68
C LYS A 75 -10.84 -8.45 -14.65
N PRO A 76 -10.03 -9.41 -14.18
CA PRO A 76 -10.45 -10.81 -14.13
C PRO A 76 -11.69 -11.03 -13.27
N SER A 77 -12.56 -11.95 -13.70
CA SER A 77 -13.76 -12.34 -12.95
C SER A 77 -13.38 -13.03 -11.62
N PRO A 78 -14.26 -13.08 -10.60
CA PRO A 78 -13.98 -13.85 -9.39
C PRO A 78 -13.58 -15.30 -9.71
N PRO A 79 -12.65 -15.91 -8.94
CA PRO A 79 -12.27 -17.31 -9.15
C PRO A 79 -13.48 -18.26 -9.16
N PRO A 80 -13.47 -19.34 -9.98
CA PRO A 80 -14.56 -20.31 -10.00
C PRO A 80 -14.94 -20.83 -8.61
N GLY A 81 -16.25 -20.97 -8.37
CA GLY A 81 -16.77 -21.41 -7.07
C GLY A 81 -16.64 -20.38 -5.95
N SER A 82 -16.36 -19.11 -6.24
CA SER A 82 -16.45 -18.04 -5.24
C SER A 82 -17.90 -17.80 -4.83
N THR A 83 -18.18 -17.79 -3.53
CA THR A 83 -19.51 -17.42 -3.02
C THR A 83 -19.73 -15.90 -3.13
N ARG A 84 -20.99 -15.45 -3.11
CA ARG A 84 -21.31 -14.01 -3.06
C ARG A 84 -20.66 -13.31 -1.88
N LEU A 85 -20.59 -13.98 -0.73
CA LEU A 85 -19.92 -13.47 0.47
C LEU A 85 -18.41 -13.33 0.25
N GLN A 86 -17.74 -14.32 -0.33
CA GLN A 86 -16.31 -14.24 -0.64
C GLN A 86 -16.00 -13.09 -1.61
N ALA A 87 -16.81 -12.94 -2.66
CA ALA A 87 -16.67 -11.85 -3.61
C ALA A 87 -16.86 -10.47 -2.95
N PHE A 88 -17.87 -10.34 -2.07
CA PHE A 88 -18.11 -9.12 -1.30
C PHE A 88 -16.95 -8.80 -0.36
N LEU A 89 -16.49 -9.77 0.45
CA LEU A 89 -15.37 -9.58 1.37
C LEU A 89 -14.09 -9.21 0.63
N ALA A 90 -13.81 -9.87 -0.50
CA ALA A 90 -12.67 -9.51 -1.34
C ALA A 90 -12.78 -8.07 -1.85
N ALA A 91 -13.95 -7.64 -2.34
CA ALA A 91 -14.17 -6.26 -2.77
C ALA A 91 -14.01 -5.25 -1.61
N ALA A 92 -14.56 -5.56 -0.44
CA ALA A 92 -14.49 -4.73 0.76
C ALA A 92 -13.03 -4.55 1.22
N VAL A 93 -12.25 -5.63 1.31
CA VAL A 93 -10.84 -5.57 1.72
C VAL A 93 -10.01 -4.76 0.73
N HIS A 94 -10.19 -4.96 -0.58
CA HIS A 94 -9.49 -4.16 -1.58
C HIS A 94 -9.90 -2.67 -1.51
N GLY A 95 -11.19 -2.38 -1.34
CA GLY A 95 -11.67 -1.01 -1.17
C GLY A 95 -11.08 -0.33 0.06
N LEU A 96 -11.09 -1.02 1.20
CA LEU A 96 -10.49 -0.53 2.44
C LEU A 96 -8.98 -0.33 2.31
N LEU A 97 -8.24 -1.23 1.63
CA LEU A 97 -6.82 -1.04 1.37
C LEU A 97 -6.57 0.26 0.58
N TYR A 98 -7.36 0.55 -0.46
CA TYR A 98 -7.23 1.82 -1.18
C TYR A 98 -7.51 3.03 -0.29
N VAL A 99 -8.60 3.00 0.49
CA VAL A 99 -8.96 4.08 1.42
C VAL A 99 -7.85 4.33 2.43
N VAL A 100 -7.28 3.27 3.02
CA VAL A 100 -6.22 3.37 4.01
C VAL A 100 -4.92 3.86 3.38
N VAL A 101 -4.51 3.36 2.21
CA VAL A 101 -3.31 3.87 1.50
C VAL A 101 -3.45 5.37 1.26
N LEU A 102 -4.56 5.81 0.68
CA LEU A 102 -4.78 7.23 0.36
C LEU A 102 -4.88 8.10 1.62
N GLY A 103 -5.56 7.62 2.66
CA GLY A 103 -5.65 8.31 3.95
C GLY A 103 -4.32 8.43 4.68
N MET A 104 -3.47 7.39 4.64
CA MET A 104 -2.12 7.43 5.20
C MET A 104 -1.24 8.43 4.46
N ILE A 105 -1.31 8.46 3.13
CA ILE A 105 -0.53 9.42 2.33
C ILE A 105 -1.00 10.85 2.59
N ALA A 106 -2.31 11.09 2.59
CA ALA A 106 -2.89 12.40 2.88
C ALA A 106 -2.50 12.89 4.29
N SER A 107 -2.59 12.03 5.30
CA SER A 107 -2.17 12.37 6.68
C SER A 107 -0.67 12.58 6.79
N GLY A 108 0.16 11.82 6.08
CA GLY A 108 1.62 12.00 6.06
C GLY A 108 2.03 13.32 5.41
N VAL A 109 1.47 13.66 4.25
CA VAL A 109 1.68 14.96 3.59
C VAL A 109 1.18 16.11 4.47
N GLY A 110 -0.01 15.96 5.06
CA GLY A 110 -0.56 16.92 6.01
C GLY A 110 0.38 17.16 7.19
N MET A 111 0.95 16.09 7.75
CA MET A 111 1.91 16.16 8.86
C MET A 111 3.17 16.93 8.48
N VAL A 112 3.74 16.68 7.30
CA VAL A 112 4.90 17.44 6.80
C VAL A 112 4.54 18.91 6.60
N GLY A 113 3.37 19.19 6.03
CA GLY A 113 2.89 20.55 5.77
C GLY A 113 2.71 21.39 7.04
N VAL A 114 2.07 20.85 8.07
CA VAL A 114 1.77 21.60 9.30
C VAL A 114 2.96 21.66 10.28
N SER A 115 3.91 20.74 10.18
CA SER A 115 5.07 20.69 11.09
C SER A 115 6.29 21.46 10.59
N GLY A 116 6.29 21.90 9.33
CA GLY A 116 7.46 22.50 8.70
C GLY A 116 8.58 21.49 8.40
N ALA A 117 8.31 20.18 8.52
CA ALA A 117 9.29 19.11 8.32
C ALA A 117 9.72 18.92 6.85
N ILE A 118 9.31 19.80 5.93
CA ILE A 118 9.66 19.71 4.51
C ILE A 118 11.18 19.74 4.27
N ALA A 119 11.93 20.40 5.16
CA ALA A 119 13.40 20.46 5.13
C ALA A 119 14.06 19.07 5.17
N ILE A 120 13.39 18.04 5.73
CA ILE A 120 13.85 16.64 5.68
C ILE A 120 14.18 16.21 4.26
N LEU A 121 13.48 16.74 3.24
CA LEU A 121 13.64 16.32 1.86
C LEU A 121 14.85 16.93 1.15
N THR A 122 15.38 18.06 1.64
CA THR A 122 16.37 18.86 0.90
C THR A 122 17.64 19.16 1.68
N THR A 123 17.61 19.10 3.01
CA THR A 123 18.76 19.44 3.86
C THR A 123 18.98 18.41 4.95
N ASP A 124 20.18 18.42 5.52
CA ASP A 124 20.48 17.64 6.71
C ASP A 124 19.95 18.37 7.95
N VAL A 125 18.93 17.78 8.55
CA VAL A 125 18.23 18.32 9.72
C VAL A 125 18.75 17.66 10.98
N THR A 126 19.18 18.49 11.93
CA THR A 126 19.66 18.07 13.26
C THR A 126 18.60 18.21 14.34
N VAL A 127 17.50 18.91 14.04
CA VAL A 127 16.34 19.07 14.92
C VAL A 127 15.08 18.75 14.13
N LEU A 128 14.22 17.91 14.71
CA LEU A 128 12.94 17.53 14.13
C LEU A 128 11.79 18.01 15.01
N PRO A 129 10.64 18.39 14.42
CA PRO A 129 9.47 18.71 15.20
C PRO A 129 8.97 17.47 15.94
N ASP A 130 8.36 17.70 17.10
CA ASP A 130 7.62 16.65 17.81
C ASP A 130 6.31 16.37 17.07
N PHE A 131 6.33 15.36 16.20
CA PHE A 131 5.20 14.99 15.35
C PHE A 131 3.91 14.68 16.14
N TRP A 132 3.99 14.31 17.42
CA TRP A 132 2.82 14.04 18.26
C TRP A 132 1.98 15.29 18.55
N ARG A 133 2.54 16.48 18.37
CA ARG A 133 1.83 17.75 18.56
C ARG A 133 0.93 18.13 17.38
N TYR A 134 1.00 17.39 16.28
CA TYR A 134 0.27 17.72 15.06
C TYR A 134 -0.89 16.76 14.82
N PRO A 135 -2.13 17.27 14.61
CA PRO A 135 -3.33 16.43 14.46
C PRO A 135 -3.22 15.28 13.43
N PRO A 136 -2.55 15.44 12.26
CA PRO A 136 -2.41 14.35 11.28
C PRO A 136 -1.67 13.11 11.79
N ARG A 137 -0.90 13.20 12.89
CA ARG A 137 -0.17 12.07 13.47
C ARG A 137 -1.06 10.92 13.94
N ILE A 138 -2.22 11.26 14.49
CA ILE A 138 -3.20 10.29 15.01
C ILE A 138 -3.76 9.42 13.88
N PRO A 139 -4.42 9.96 12.84
CA PRO A 139 -4.94 9.15 11.75
C PRO A 139 -3.84 8.42 10.98
N HIS A 140 -2.62 8.98 10.88
CA HIS A 140 -1.50 8.28 10.25
C HIS A 140 -1.08 7.03 11.04
N GLY A 141 -1.02 7.13 12.37
CA GLY A 141 -0.72 5.99 13.26
C GLY A 141 -1.82 4.93 13.24
N LEU A 142 -3.08 5.34 13.32
CA LEU A 142 -4.22 4.42 13.18
C LEU A 142 -4.23 3.74 11.81
N GLY A 143 -3.95 4.49 10.74
CA GLY A 143 -3.82 3.98 9.38
C GLY A 143 -2.74 2.91 9.28
N ALA A 144 -1.59 3.08 9.92
CA ALA A 144 -0.53 2.06 9.94
C ALA A 144 -0.99 0.75 10.60
N SER A 145 -1.68 0.82 11.74
CA SER A 145 -2.24 -0.36 12.41
C SER A 145 -3.31 -1.05 11.58
N LEU A 146 -4.22 -0.28 10.98
CA LEU A 146 -5.26 -0.81 10.08
C LEU A 146 -4.65 -1.44 8.84
N MET A 147 -3.63 -0.81 8.25
CA MET A 147 -2.92 -1.34 7.09
C MET A 147 -2.27 -2.68 7.42
N LEU A 148 -1.63 -2.80 8.58
CA LEU A 148 -1.02 -4.07 9.00
C LEU A 148 -2.06 -5.18 9.11
N GLY A 149 -3.21 -4.89 9.72
CA GLY A 149 -4.32 -5.85 9.84
C GLY A 149 -4.93 -6.24 8.48
N LEU A 150 -5.21 -5.27 7.62
CA LEU A 150 -5.78 -5.49 6.28
C LEU A 150 -4.80 -6.23 5.36
N LEU A 151 -3.52 -5.88 5.39
CA LEU A 151 -2.48 -6.58 4.64
C LEU A 151 -2.36 -8.03 5.11
N GLY A 152 -2.35 -8.25 6.44
CA GLY A 152 -2.36 -9.59 7.02
C GLY A 152 -3.56 -10.41 6.56
N LEU A 153 -4.77 -9.85 6.62
CA LEU A 153 -6.00 -10.50 6.15
C LEU A 153 -5.93 -10.79 4.64
N HIS A 154 -5.46 -9.85 3.84
CA HIS A 154 -5.31 -10.00 2.39
C HIS A 154 -4.36 -11.15 2.03
N VAL A 155 -3.18 -11.19 2.66
CA VAL A 155 -2.20 -12.26 2.47
C VAL A 155 -2.74 -13.59 2.96
N ALA A 156 -3.35 -13.63 4.16
CA ALA A 156 -3.95 -14.85 4.70
C ALA A 156 -5.03 -15.41 3.77
N ALA A 157 -5.88 -14.54 3.20
CA ALA A 157 -6.87 -14.95 2.20
C ALA A 157 -6.20 -15.52 0.94
N ALA A 158 -5.17 -14.86 0.41
CA ALA A 158 -4.44 -15.36 -0.77
C ALA A 158 -3.82 -16.75 -0.51
N LEU A 159 -3.22 -16.96 0.66
CA LEU A 159 -2.65 -18.25 1.07
C LEU A 159 -3.75 -19.31 1.28
N TYR A 160 -4.88 -18.94 1.88
CA TYR A 160 -6.04 -19.83 2.03
C TYR A 160 -6.55 -20.28 0.66
N HIS A 161 -6.70 -19.34 -0.28
CA HIS A 161 -7.13 -19.64 -1.64
C HIS A 161 -6.13 -20.56 -2.37
N HIS A 162 -4.84 -20.34 -2.16
CA HIS A 162 -3.79 -21.13 -2.79
C HIS A 162 -3.67 -22.55 -2.21
N PHE A 163 -3.57 -22.69 -0.89
CA PHE A 163 -3.23 -23.96 -0.24
C PHE A 163 -4.45 -24.81 0.13
N VAL A 164 -5.55 -24.18 0.55
CA VAL A 164 -6.76 -24.88 1.02
C VAL A 164 -7.75 -25.04 -0.12
N ARG A 165 -8.15 -23.93 -0.75
CA ARG A 165 -9.13 -23.97 -1.86
C ARG A 165 -8.56 -24.47 -3.17
N ARG A 166 -7.26 -24.25 -3.40
CA ARG A 166 -6.55 -24.63 -4.63
C ARG A 166 -7.25 -24.16 -5.91
N ASP A 167 -7.86 -22.97 -5.86
CA ASP A 167 -8.65 -22.41 -6.97
C ASP A 167 -7.84 -21.52 -7.91
N GLY A 168 -6.51 -21.52 -7.74
CA GLY A 168 -5.58 -20.80 -8.60
C GLY A 168 -5.58 -19.28 -8.41
N ALA A 169 -6.29 -18.72 -7.44
CA ALA A 169 -6.41 -17.26 -7.29
C ALA A 169 -5.06 -16.53 -7.23
N LEU A 170 -4.09 -17.06 -6.47
CA LEU A 170 -2.75 -16.48 -6.36
C LEU A 170 -1.98 -16.55 -7.70
N GLY A 171 -2.13 -17.65 -8.45
CA GLY A 171 -1.47 -17.84 -9.75
C GLY A 171 -1.91 -16.80 -10.78
N ARG A 172 -3.16 -16.32 -10.69
CA ARG A 172 -3.68 -15.26 -11.57
C ARG A 172 -2.95 -13.93 -11.40
N MET A 173 -2.30 -13.70 -10.26
CA MET A 173 -1.54 -12.49 -9.91
C MET A 173 -0.03 -12.74 -9.93
N TRP A 174 0.48 -13.84 -10.47
CA TRP A 174 1.91 -14.12 -10.50
C TRP A 174 2.60 -13.65 -11.79
N LEU A 175 3.93 -13.47 -11.75
CA LEU A 175 4.76 -13.05 -12.89
C LEU A 175 5.05 -14.18 -13.90
N SER A 176 4.77 -15.44 -13.55
CA SER A 176 4.97 -16.60 -14.44
C SER A 176 3.68 -16.99 -15.17
N ARG A 177 3.84 -17.71 -16.29
CA ARG A 177 2.73 -18.41 -16.94
C ARG A 177 2.16 -19.48 -16.03
#